data_AF-A0A7L6N707-F1
#
_entry.id   AF-A0A7L6N707-F1
#
_cell.length_a   1.000
_cell.length_b   1.000
_cell.length_c   1.000
_cell.angle_alpha   90.00
_cell.angle_beta   90.00
_cell.angle_gamma   90.00
#
_symmetry.space_group_name_H-M   'P 1'
#
loop_
_entity.id
_entity.type
_entity.pdbx_description
1 polymer ?
#
loop_
_entity_poly.entity_id
_entity_poly.type
_entity_poly.pdbx_seq_one_letter_code
_entity_poly.pdbx_strand_id
1 'polypeptide(L)'
;MQLLTAAKAGKHVYENTIHKIGNAPFARELRHKYTIKDIFVRYWYKFLEMYAHIDIRDSIINNVNRMIACKDFSYGYVFYECPNCDHYHISGLSCHSRFCASCGKIYRERRANEIAKKCLNVPHRQFVFSIAEKLRIYFRLYRDLYHELFKAVDDVFVYLIQGKSKIAKNDDRELGYISFLHTFGRDLKFNPHILSLLCRLFLFISLLYFLNTISF
;
A
#
# COMPACT_ATOMS: atom_id res chain seq x y z
N MET A 1 -2.91 -11.37 11.31
CA MET A 1 -3.69 -12.62 11.24
C MET A 1 -2.76 -13.82 11.34
N GLN A 2 -1.86 -14.07 10.38
CA GLN A 2 -0.96 -15.24 10.40
C GLN A 2 -0.10 -15.40 11.66
N LEU A 3 0.47 -14.32 12.21
CA LEU A 3 1.29 -14.39 13.45
C LEU A 3 0.46 -14.67 14.72
N LEU A 4 -0.78 -14.16 14.80
CA LEU A 4 -1.67 -14.42 15.93
C LEU A 4 -2.19 -15.87 15.86
N THR A 5 -2.50 -16.35 14.66
CA THR A 5 -2.87 -17.75 14.43
C THR A 5 -1.70 -18.70 14.71
N ALA A 6 -0.47 -18.33 14.33
CA ALA A 6 0.74 -19.10 14.64
C ALA A 6 1.04 -19.14 16.15
N ALA A 7 0.90 -18.01 16.85
CA ALA A 7 1.05 -17.94 18.30
C ALA A 7 -0.02 -18.75 19.03
N LYS A 8 -1.30 -18.66 18.60
CA LYS A 8 -2.39 -19.50 19.13
C LYS A 8 -2.19 -20.99 18.84
N ALA A 9 -1.44 -21.34 17.80
CA ALA A 9 -1.10 -22.71 17.44
C ALA A 9 0.21 -23.22 18.10
N GLY A 10 0.74 -22.51 19.10
CA GLY A 10 1.94 -22.94 19.84
C GLY A 10 3.26 -22.86 19.05
N LYS A 11 3.26 -22.23 17.87
CA LYS A 11 4.49 -22.08 17.08
C LYS A 11 5.34 -20.95 17.64
N HIS A 12 6.63 -21.19 17.78
CA HIS A 12 7.59 -20.22 18.32
C HIS A 12 7.73 -19.02 17.37
N VAL A 13 7.17 -17.86 17.75
CA VAL A 13 7.27 -16.62 16.96
C VAL A 13 8.48 -15.81 17.45
N TYR A 14 9.71 -16.27 17.17
CA TYR A 14 10.94 -15.67 17.71
C TYR A 14 11.29 -14.30 17.09
N GLU A 15 10.69 -13.91 15.97
CA GLU A 15 11.30 -12.91 15.09
C GLU A 15 10.87 -11.44 15.25
N ASN A 16 10.14 -11.03 16.30
CA ASN A 16 9.70 -9.63 16.37
C ASN A 16 9.69 -8.97 17.75
N THR A 17 10.12 -9.64 18.81
CA THR A 17 10.02 -9.05 20.16
C THR A 17 11.01 -7.90 20.35
N ILE A 18 12.27 -8.08 19.91
CA ILE A 18 13.30 -7.02 19.98
C ILE A 18 12.92 -5.82 19.09
N HIS A 19 12.44 -6.07 17.87
CA HIS A 19 11.97 -5.00 16.98
C HIS A 19 10.72 -4.31 17.53
N LYS A 20 9.79 -5.03 18.15
CA LYS A 20 8.60 -4.46 18.78
C LYS A 20 8.96 -3.59 19.98
N ILE A 21 9.85 -4.07 20.86
CA ILE A 21 10.36 -3.31 22.01
C ILE A 21 11.14 -2.09 21.53
N GLY A 22 12.06 -2.26 20.56
CA GLY A 22 12.85 -1.17 20.01
C GLY A 22 12.05 -0.09 19.27
N ASN A 23 10.81 -0.40 18.85
CA ASN A 23 9.89 0.56 18.23
C ASN A 23 8.87 1.15 19.21
N ALA A 24 8.85 0.73 20.48
CA ALA A 24 8.01 1.33 21.51
C ALA A 24 8.39 2.81 21.70
N PRO A 25 7.44 3.72 21.99
CA PRO A 25 7.72 5.15 22.12
C PRO A 25 8.90 5.46 23.05
N PHE A 26 8.91 4.86 24.24
CA PHE A 26 9.98 4.99 25.23
C PHE A 26 11.35 4.54 24.70
N ALA A 27 11.42 3.39 24.02
CA ALA A 27 12.68 2.89 23.46
C ALA A 27 13.19 3.73 22.28
N ARG A 28 12.29 4.37 21.53
CA ARG A 28 12.67 5.29 20.45
C ARG A 28 13.27 6.58 21.01
N GLU A 29 12.67 7.10 22.08
CA GLU A 29 13.15 8.30 22.78
C GLU A 29 14.57 8.10 23.31
N LEU A 30 14.82 6.99 24.02
CA LEU A 30 16.15 6.62 24.54
C LEU A 30 17.23 6.50 23.45
N ARG A 31 16.84 6.21 22.21
CA ARG A 31 17.76 6.02 21.06
C ARG A 31 17.77 7.21 20.11
N HIS A 32 17.12 8.32 20.47
CA HIS A 32 16.93 9.48 19.61
C HIS A 32 16.39 9.13 18.22
N LYS A 33 15.51 8.13 18.14
CA LYS A 33 14.90 7.68 16.88
C LYS A 33 13.59 8.42 16.65
N TYR A 34 13.56 9.22 15.60
CA TYR A 34 12.37 9.93 15.17
C TYR A 34 11.59 9.13 14.12
N THR A 35 10.26 9.19 14.19
CA THR A 35 9.36 8.68 13.17
C THR A 35 8.99 9.79 12.18
N ILE A 36 8.46 9.41 11.02
CA ILE A 36 7.88 10.38 10.07
C ILE A 36 6.81 11.22 10.76
N LYS A 37 5.99 10.62 11.63
CA LYS A 37 4.96 11.34 12.39
C LYS A 37 5.59 12.47 13.22
N ASP A 38 6.71 12.21 13.89
CA ASP A 38 7.36 13.20 14.78
C ASP A 38 7.89 14.41 14.00
N ILE A 39 8.38 14.20 12.77
CA ILE A 39 8.79 15.27 11.86
C ILE A 39 7.58 16.17 11.54
N PHE A 40 6.46 15.59 11.15
CA PHE A 40 5.25 16.36 10.85
C PHE A 40 4.67 17.05 12.09
N VAL A 41 4.62 16.39 13.24
CA VAL A 41 4.20 17.01 14.50
C VAL A 41 5.01 18.28 14.78
N ARG A 42 6.33 18.25 14.54
CA ARG A 42 7.23 19.37 14.85
C ARG A 42 7.24 20.48 13.81
N TYR A 43 7.13 20.14 12.53
CA TYR A 43 7.42 21.09 11.44
C TYR A 43 6.23 21.40 10.53
N TRP A 44 5.09 20.72 10.66
CA TRP A 44 3.97 20.87 9.72
C TRP A 44 3.41 22.29 9.67
N TYR A 45 3.17 22.93 10.81
CA TYR A 45 2.65 24.31 10.84
C TYR A 45 3.65 25.31 10.25
N LYS A 46 4.94 25.20 10.60
CA LYS A 46 6.00 26.04 10.02
C LYS A 46 6.14 25.83 8.51
N PHE A 47 5.96 24.60 8.04
CA PHE A 47 5.95 24.29 6.61
C PHE A 47 4.78 24.99 5.91
N LEU A 48 3.57 24.96 6.48
CA LEU A 48 2.41 25.66 5.92
C LEU A 48 2.64 27.18 5.88
N GLU A 49 3.23 27.77 6.92
CA GLU A 49 3.58 29.20 6.94
C GLU A 49 4.62 29.55 5.88
N MET A 50 5.73 28.80 5.81
CA MET A 50 6.83 29.03 4.87
C MET A 50 6.40 28.88 3.41
N TYR A 51 5.48 27.95 3.14
CA TYR A 51 5.00 27.63 1.80
C TYR A 51 3.55 28.05 1.57
N ALA A 52 3.08 29.11 2.23
CA ALA A 52 1.71 29.62 2.09
C ALA A 52 1.33 30.03 0.66
N HIS A 53 2.32 30.27 -0.21
CA HIS A 53 2.14 30.56 -1.64
C HIS A 53 1.85 29.31 -2.49
N ILE A 54 2.05 28.10 -1.96
CA ILE A 54 1.77 26.85 -2.66
C ILE A 54 0.33 26.45 -2.37
N ASP A 55 -0.47 26.27 -3.43
CA ASP A 55 -1.81 25.70 -3.31
C ASP A 55 -1.73 24.19 -3.00
N ILE A 56 -1.86 23.86 -1.72
CA ILE A 56 -1.89 22.49 -1.23
C ILE A 56 -3.35 22.04 -1.12
N ARG A 57 -3.72 21.02 -1.90
CA ARG A 57 -5.06 20.43 -1.87
C ARG A 57 -5.50 20.05 -0.45
N ASP A 58 -6.74 20.37 -0.08
CA ASP A 58 -7.33 20.05 1.23
C ASP A 58 -7.20 18.58 1.62
N SER A 59 -7.34 17.67 0.66
CA SER A 59 -7.17 16.23 0.90
C SER A 59 -5.78 15.87 1.45
N ILE A 60 -4.73 16.60 1.04
CA ILE A 60 -3.36 16.42 1.55
C ILE A 60 -3.31 16.92 2.99
N ILE A 61 -3.79 18.14 3.25
CA ILE A 61 -3.82 18.76 4.57
C ILE A 61 -4.56 17.86 5.57
N ASN A 62 -5.75 17.40 5.20
CA ASN A 62 -6.56 16.49 6.02
C ASN A 62 -5.82 15.16 6.30
N ASN A 63 -5.18 14.55 5.31
CA ASN A 63 -4.42 13.31 5.53
C ASN A 63 -3.22 13.52 6.47
N VAL A 64 -2.52 14.66 6.38
CA VAL A 64 -1.40 14.99 7.28
C VAL A 64 -1.91 15.23 8.69
N ASN A 65 -2.95 16.06 8.88
CA ASN A 65 -3.52 16.34 10.20
C ASN A 65 -4.04 15.07 10.87
N ARG A 66 -4.74 14.19 10.13
CA ARG A 66 -5.14 12.87 10.64
C ARG A 66 -3.95 12.00 11.02
N MET A 67 -2.86 12.02 10.27
CA MET A 67 -1.64 11.30 10.63
C MET A 67 -1.02 11.85 11.93
N ILE A 68 -0.98 13.16 12.11
CA ILE A 68 -0.51 13.83 13.32
C ILE A 68 -1.36 13.43 14.53
N ALA A 69 -2.68 13.40 14.39
CA ALA A 69 -3.61 12.97 15.44
C ALA A 69 -3.71 11.43 15.62
N CYS A 70 -2.96 10.64 14.84
CA CYS A 70 -3.09 9.18 14.88
C CYS A 70 -2.67 8.60 16.23
N LYS A 71 -3.52 7.75 16.83
CA LYS A 71 -3.34 7.13 18.15
C LYS A 71 -3.32 8.12 19.32
N ASP A 72 -3.85 9.32 19.13
CA ASP A 72 -4.08 10.27 20.21
C ASP A 72 -5.31 9.83 21.04
N PHE A 73 -5.12 9.68 22.35
CA PHE A 73 -6.17 9.21 23.26
C PHE A 73 -7.30 10.22 23.48
N SER A 74 -7.07 11.51 23.20
CA SER A 74 -8.13 12.53 23.26
C SER A 74 -9.24 12.30 22.22
N TYR A 75 -8.94 11.59 21.14
CA TYR A 75 -9.90 11.17 20.11
C TYR A 75 -10.54 9.82 20.40
N GLY A 76 -10.24 9.21 21.56
CA GLY A 76 -10.73 7.91 21.97
C GLY A 76 -9.70 6.80 21.88
N TYR A 77 -10.03 5.68 22.52
CA TYR A 77 -9.18 4.51 22.64
C TYR A 77 -10.01 3.23 22.76
N VAL A 78 -9.35 2.10 22.51
CA VAL A 78 -9.87 0.77 22.83
C VAL A 78 -9.10 0.23 24.01
N PHE A 79 -9.83 -0.18 25.04
CA PHE A 79 -9.31 -0.85 26.23
C PHE A 79 -9.57 -2.36 26.08
N TYR A 80 -8.51 -3.15 26.25
CA TYR A 80 -8.57 -4.60 26.25
C TYR A 80 -8.14 -5.09 27.63
N GLU A 81 -8.93 -5.97 28.22
CA GLU A 81 -8.62 -6.62 29.50
C GLU A 81 -8.73 -8.12 29.34
N CYS A 82 -7.80 -8.86 29.93
CA CYS A 82 -7.87 -10.31 29.94
C CYS A 82 -8.84 -10.76 31.05
N PRO A 83 -9.87 -11.56 30.76
CA PRO A 83 -10.78 -12.04 31.81
C PRO A 83 -10.13 -13.05 32.77
N ASN A 84 -8.92 -13.54 32.45
CA ASN A 84 -8.24 -14.61 33.18
C ASN A 84 -6.95 -14.14 33.88
N CYS A 85 -6.52 -12.88 33.71
CA CYS A 85 -5.37 -12.32 34.42
C CYS A 85 -5.42 -10.78 34.44
N ASP A 86 -4.70 -10.15 35.35
CA ASP A 86 -4.71 -8.68 35.56
C ASP A 86 -3.96 -7.87 34.47
N HIS A 87 -3.77 -8.46 33.29
CA HIS A 87 -3.15 -7.77 32.17
C HIS A 87 -4.20 -7.03 31.33
N TYR A 88 -3.94 -5.74 31.10
CA TYR A 88 -4.71 -4.90 30.20
C TYR A 88 -3.83 -4.25 29.13
N HIS A 89 -4.45 -3.81 28.03
CA HIS A 89 -3.82 -3.09 26.94
C HIS A 89 -4.71 -1.96 26.44
N ILE A 90 -4.16 -0.76 26.32
CA ILE A 90 -4.85 0.41 25.77
C ILE A 90 -4.27 0.75 24.41
N SER A 91 -5.12 0.96 23.41
CA SER A 91 -4.70 1.37 22.06
C SER A 91 -5.54 2.53 21.56
N GLY A 92 -4.90 3.62 21.13
CA GLY A 92 -5.60 4.76 20.55
C GLY A 92 -6.26 4.39 19.20
N LEU A 93 -7.19 5.20 18.71
CA LEU A 93 -7.82 4.92 17.43
C LEU A 93 -6.88 5.16 16.24
N SER A 94 -6.98 4.32 15.21
CA SER A 94 -6.21 4.48 13.97
C SER A 94 -6.79 5.59 13.11
N CYS A 95 -5.95 6.44 12.54
CA CYS A 95 -6.43 7.56 11.75
C CYS A 95 -6.85 7.18 10.32
N HIS A 96 -6.46 6.00 9.82
CA HIS A 96 -6.74 5.53 8.44
C HIS A 96 -6.26 6.47 7.31
N SER A 97 -5.40 7.44 7.63
CA SER A 97 -4.76 8.31 6.63
C SER A 97 -3.79 7.50 5.76
N ARG A 98 -3.77 7.84 4.47
CA ARG A 98 -2.85 7.22 3.49
C ARG A 98 -1.40 7.64 3.72
N PHE A 99 -1.15 8.76 4.41
CA PHE A 99 0.19 9.23 4.75
C PHE A 99 0.73 8.66 6.06
N CYS A 100 -0.14 8.08 6.90
CA CYS A 100 0.29 7.51 8.16
C CYS A 100 1.03 6.18 7.94
N ALA A 101 2.34 6.16 8.17
CA ALA A 101 3.17 4.96 7.96
C ALA A 101 2.69 3.73 8.76
N SER A 102 2.21 3.92 9.99
CA SER A 102 1.71 2.82 10.84
C SER A 102 0.40 2.24 10.33
N CYS A 103 -0.58 3.08 9.99
CA CYS A 103 -1.85 2.65 9.40
C CYS A 103 -1.64 2.07 8.00
N GLY A 104 -0.79 2.71 7.20
CA GLY A 104 -0.42 2.29 5.85
C GLY A 104 0.29 0.93 5.82
N LYS A 105 1.12 0.59 6.82
CA LYS A 105 1.71 -0.75 6.95
C LYS A 105 0.62 -1.81 7.11
N ILE A 106 -0.29 -1.62 8.07
CA ILE A 106 -1.38 -2.57 8.34
C ILE A 106 -2.29 -2.71 7.12
N TYR A 107 -2.62 -1.59 6.46
CA TYR A 107 -3.41 -1.60 5.24
C TYR A 107 -2.73 -2.39 4.12
N ARG A 108 -1.44 -2.14 3.86
CA ARG A 108 -0.66 -2.87 2.84
C ARG A 108 -0.59 -4.37 3.14
N GLU A 109 -0.33 -4.76 4.37
CA GLU A 109 -0.30 -6.17 4.78
C GLU A 109 -1.66 -6.85 4.59
N ARG A 110 -2.75 -6.21 5.02
CA ARG A 110 -4.11 -6.74 4.81
C ARG A 110 -4.40 -6.88 3.31
N ARG A 111 -4.08 -5.86 2.53
CA ARG A 111 -4.32 -5.87 1.09
C ARG A 111 -3.52 -6.95 0.37
N ALA A 112 -2.24 -7.11 0.71
CA ALA A 112 -1.40 -8.17 0.18
C ALA A 112 -1.98 -9.56 0.49
N ASN A 113 -2.48 -9.78 1.70
CA ASN A 113 -3.15 -11.03 2.07
C ASN A 113 -4.44 -11.26 1.26
N GLU A 114 -5.27 -10.24 1.06
CA GLU A 114 -6.50 -10.37 0.26
C GLU A 114 -6.21 -10.65 -1.21
N ILE A 115 -5.14 -10.07 -1.77
CA ILE A 115 -4.67 -10.38 -3.12
C ILE A 115 -4.14 -11.81 -3.18
N ALA A 116 -3.30 -12.21 -2.22
CA ALA A 116 -2.71 -13.55 -2.19
C ALA A 116 -3.77 -14.66 -2.13
N LYS A 117 -4.88 -14.45 -1.41
CA LYS A 117 -6.03 -15.38 -1.38
C LYS A 117 -6.67 -15.59 -2.75
N LYS A 118 -6.57 -14.62 -3.65
CA LYS A 118 -7.13 -14.66 -5.01
C LYS A 118 -6.12 -15.18 -6.03
N CYS A 119 -4.85 -15.26 -5.67
CA CYS A 119 -3.81 -15.78 -6.56
C CYS A 119 -3.83 -17.31 -6.55
N LEU A 120 -3.68 -17.91 -7.73
CA LEU A 120 -3.48 -19.35 -7.88
C LEU A 120 -2.10 -19.74 -7.35
N ASN A 121 -1.95 -20.93 -6.75
CA ASN A 121 -0.65 -21.40 -6.26
C ASN A 121 0.23 -21.94 -7.40
N VAL A 122 0.66 -21.05 -8.29
CA VAL A 122 1.43 -21.36 -9.49
C VAL A 122 2.51 -20.29 -9.72
N PRO A 123 3.50 -20.53 -10.59
CA PRO A 123 4.47 -19.50 -10.93
C PRO A 123 3.79 -18.29 -11.57
N HIS A 124 4.18 -17.08 -11.16
CA HIS A 124 3.73 -15.83 -11.75
C HIS A 124 4.91 -15.10 -12.42
N ARG A 125 4.61 -14.27 -13.41
CA ARG A 125 5.57 -13.35 -14.04
C ARG A 125 5.15 -11.91 -13.77
N GLN A 126 6.13 -11.07 -13.52
CA GLN A 126 5.92 -9.65 -13.26
C GLN A 126 6.27 -8.84 -14.51
N PHE A 127 5.37 -7.95 -14.92
CA PHE A 127 5.57 -6.97 -15.98
C PHE A 127 5.46 -5.57 -15.41
N VAL A 128 6.28 -4.65 -15.91
CA VAL A 128 6.25 -3.24 -15.52
C VAL A 128 6.08 -2.38 -16.77
N PHE A 129 4.97 -1.67 -16.86
CA PHE A 129 4.67 -0.72 -17.93
C PHE A 129 4.93 0.68 -17.40
N SER A 130 6.01 1.30 -17.87
CA SER A 130 6.40 2.65 -17.45
C SER A 130 6.06 3.66 -18.54
N ILE A 131 5.53 4.80 -18.11
CA ILE A 131 5.23 5.91 -19.03
C ILE A 131 6.52 6.67 -19.35
N ALA A 132 6.66 7.04 -20.63
CA ALA A 132 7.75 7.89 -21.10
C ALA A 132 7.80 9.21 -20.30
N GLU A 133 9.01 9.65 -19.95
CA GLU A 133 9.22 10.79 -19.04
C GLU A 133 8.43 12.05 -19.43
N LYS A 134 8.45 12.39 -20.72
CA LYS A 134 7.76 13.56 -21.28
C LYS A 134 6.24 13.54 -21.07
N LEU A 135 5.64 12.34 -20.92
CA LEU A 135 4.20 12.18 -20.76
C LEU A 135 3.76 12.22 -19.29
N ARG A 136 4.69 12.04 -18.34
CA ARG A 136 4.36 11.91 -16.91
C ARG A 136 3.61 13.14 -16.39
N ILE A 137 4.00 14.34 -16.82
CA ILE A 137 3.34 15.58 -16.35
C ILE A 137 1.82 15.56 -16.59
N TYR A 138 1.36 14.99 -17.71
CA TYR A 138 -0.07 14.91 -18.01
C TYR A 138 -0.81 14.01 -17.02
N PHE A 139 -0.20 12.91 -16.57
CA PHE A 139 -0.79 12.03 -15.53
C PHE A 139 -0.86 12.71 -14.15
N ARG A 140 0.00 13.70 -13.90
CA ARG A 140 -0.07 14.50 -12.67
C ARG A 140 -1.23 15.50 -12.72
N LEU A 141 -1.49 16.08 -13.89
CA LEU A 141 -2.56 17.06 -14.11
C LEU A 141 -3.93 16.39 -14.26
N TYR A 142 -4.00 15.31 -15.04
CA TYR A 142 -5.22 14.62 -15.43
C TYR A 142 -5.21 13.19 -14.88
N ARG A 143 -5.87 12.98 -13.73
CA ARG A 143 -5.88 11.66 -13.07
C ARG A 143 -6.65 10.59 -13.84
N ASP A 144 -7.60 10.98 -14.68
CA ASP A 144 -8.40 10.04 -15.46
C ASP A 144 -7.54 9.27 -16.47
N LEU A 145 -6.38 9.81 -16.85
CA LEU A 145 -5.41 9.11 -17.70
C LEU A 145 -4.90 7.81 -17.08
N TYR A 146 -4.94 7.65 -15.75
CA TYR A 146 -4.58 6.38 -15.12
C TYR A 146 -5.51 5.24 -15.56
N HIS A 147 -6.79 5.52 -15.79
CA HIS A 147 -7.73 4.53 -16.30
C HIS A 147 -7.38 4.11 -17.72
N GLU A 148 -6.99 5.07 -18.57
CA GLU A 148 -6.54 4.78 -19.93
C GLU A 148 -5.22 3.99 -19.96
N LEU A 149 -4.33 4.23 -18.99
CA LEU A 149 -3.11 3.43 -18.84
C LEU A 149 -3.43 1.97 -18.50
N PHE A 150 -4.42 1.74 -17.64
CA PHE A 150 -4.90 0.40 -17.31
C PHE A 150 -5.49 -0.32 -18.53
N LYS A 151 -6.30 0.38 -19.34
CA LYS A 151 -6.81 -0.16 -20.62
C LYS A 151 -5.68 -0.49 -21.59
N ALA A 152 -4.70 0.40 -21.76
CA ALA A 152 -3.59 0.17 -22.65
C ALA A 152 -2.77 -1.08 -22.25
N VAL A 153 -2.64 -1.35 -20.95
CA VAL A 153 -2.00 -2.58 -20.45
C VAL A 153 -2.84 -3.83 -20.78
N ASP A 154 -4.16 -3.73 -20.65
CA ASP A 154 -5.07 -4.81 -21.03
C ASP A 154 -4.99 -5.12 -22.53
N ASP A 155 -5.08 -4.09 -23.38
CA ASP A 155 -4.96 -4.21 -24.83
C ASP A 155 -3.66 -4.92 -25.24
N VAL A 156 -2.54 -4.58 -24.58
CA VAL A 156 -1.25 -5.24 -24.83
C VAL A 156 -1.30 -6.71 -24.49
N PHE A 157 -1.86 -7.10 -23.34
CA PHE A 157 -1.91 -8.51 -22.99
C PHE A 157 -2.89 -9.30 -23.86
N VAL A 158 -4.08 -8.75 -24.15
CA VAL A 158 -5.06 -9.35 -25.06
C VAL A 158 -4.42 -9.56 -26.43
N TYR A 159 -3.78 -8.54 -27.00
CA TYR A 159 -3.12 -8.65 -28.30
C TYR A 159 -2.01 -9.70 -28.32
N LEU A 160 -1.14 -9.70 -27.30
CA LEU A 160 0.03 -10.61 -27.26
C LEU A 160 -0.35 -12.06 -27.04
N ILE A 161 -1.36 -12.33 -26.20
CA ILE A 161 -1.64 -13.67 -25.67
C ILE A 161 -2.82 -14.33 -26.39
N GLN A 162 -3.88 -13.58 -26.67
CA GLN A 162 -5.13 -14.07 -27.26
C GLN A 162 -5.36 -13.54 -28.70
N GLY A 163 -4.60 -12.53 -29.11
CA GLY A 163 -4.74 -11.86 -30.40
C GLY A 163 -3.97 -12.53 -31.53
N LYS A 164 -3.53 -11.71 -32.50
CA LYS A 164 -2.85 -12.16 -33.73
C LYS A 164 -1.33 -12.15 -33.63
N SER A 165 -0.77 -12.08 -32.42
CA SER A 165 0.69 -12.09 -32.26
C SER A 165 1.28 -13.44 -32.68
N LYS A 166 2.54 -13.46 -33.12
CA LYS A 166 3.24 -14.73 -33.44
C LYS A 166 3.39 -15.68 -32.24
N ILE A 167 3.19 -15.16 -31.02
CA ILE A 167 3.29 -15.88 -29.75
C ILE A 167 1.91 -16.37 -29.30
N ALA A 168 0.84 -15.75 -29.81
CA ALA A 168 -0.52 -16.10 -29.47
C ALA A 168 -0.80 -17.54 -29.92
N LYS A 169 -1.41 -18.31 -29.02
CA LYS A 169 -1.86 -19.67 -29.30
C LYS A 169 -3.36 -19.63 -29.48
N ASN A 170 -3.85 -20.25 -30.55
CA ASN A 170 -5.27 -20.37 -30.80
C ASN A 170 -5.82 -21.52 -29.94
N ASP A 171 -6.06 -21.24 -28.66
CA ASP A 171 -6.81 -22.13 -27.79
C ASP A 171 -7.77 -21.33 -26.90
N ASP A 172 -8.71 -22.02 -26.27
CA ASP A 172 -9.80 -21.42 -25.50
C ASP A 172 -9.37 -20.84 -24.13
N ARG A 173 -8.10 -20.44 -23.98
CA ARG A 173 -7.58 -19.93 -22.70
C ARG A 173 -8.04 -18.50 -22.40
N GLU A 174 -8.55 -18.30 -21.20
CA GLU A 174 -8.71 -16.98 -20.63
C GLU A 174 -7.44 -16.48 -19.95
N LEU A 175 -7.21 -15.18 -20.10
CA LEU A 175 -6.08 -14.48 -19.53
C LEU A 175 -6.41 -13.99 -18.11
N GLY A 176 -5.58 -14.37 -17.14
CA GLY A 176 -5.70 -13.92 -15.74
C GLY A 176 -4.45 -13.16 -15.28
N TYR A 177 -4.62 -11.89 -14.92
CA TYR A 177 -3.56 -11.07 -14.32
C TYR A 177 -4.12 -10.03 -13.35
N ILE A 178 -3.26 -9.56 -12.45
CA ILE A 178 -3.58 -8.51 -11.48
C ILE A 178 -2.68 -7.31 -11.74
N SER A 179 -3.25 -6.13 -11.89
CA SER A 179 -2.50 -4.90 -12.16
C SER A 179 -2.60 -3.88 -11.02
N PHE A 180 -1.48 -3.21 -10.76
CA PHE A 180 -1.28 -2.26 -9.68
C PHE A 180 -0.72 -0.95 -10.24
N LEU A 181 -1.35 0.17 -9.91
CA LEU A 181 -0.81 1.50 -10.21
C LEU A 181 0.23 1.91 -9.17
N HIS A 182 1.39 2.31 -9.65
CA HIS A 182 2.36 3.05 -8.88
C HIS A 182 2.54 4.46 -9.44
N THR A 183 2.53 5.49 -8.59
CA THR A 183 2.68 6.89 -9.05
C THR A 183 4.08 7.46 -8.83
N PHE A 184 4.87 6.82 -7.96
CA PHE A 184 6.21 7.26 -7.59
C PHE A 184 7.21 6.11 -7.71
N GLY A 185 8.45 6.46 -8.06
CA GLY A 185 9.60 5.57 -8.00
C GLY A 185 10.13 5.40 -6.58
N ARG A 186 11.15 4.55 -6.43
CA ARG A 186 11.83 4.32 -5.15
C ARG A 186 12.47 5.60 -4.59
N ASP A 187 12.92 6.49 -5.46
CA ASP A 187 13.50 7.78 -5.12
C ASP A 187 12.45 8.89 -4.89
N LEU A 188 11.18 8.51 -4.76
CA LEU A 188 10.03 9.41 -4.58
C LEU A 188 9.84 10.42 -5.72
N LYS A 189 10.48 10.20 -6.87
CA LYS A 189 10.19 10.97 -8.07
C LYS A 189 8.91 10.49 -8.71
N PHE A 190 8.13 11.44 -9.21
CA PHE A 190 6.89 11.14 -9.91
C PHE A 190 7.19 10.31 -11.16
N ASN A 191 6.76 9.04 -11.12
CA ASN A 191 7.02 8.05 -12.15
C ASN A 191 5.84 7.07 -12.21
N PRO A 192 4.74 7.46 -12.89
CA PRO A 192 3.57 6.61 -13.01
C PRO A 192 3.88 5.36 -13.85
N HIS A 193 3.61 4.18 -13.29
CA HIS A 193 3.81 2.89 -13.92
C HIS A 193 2.79 1.86 -13.44
N ILE A 194 2.42 0.93 -14.32
CA ILE A 194 1.60 -0.23 -13.96
C ILE A 194 2.51 -1.43 -13.73
N LEU A 195 2.31 -2.09 -12.59
CA LEU A 195 2.89 -3.37 -12.26
C LEU A 195 1.83 -4.45 -12.48
N SER A 196 2.07 -5.41 -13.35
CA SER A 196 1.13 -6.50 -13.63
C SER A 196 1.73 -7.85 -13.24
N LEU A 197 0.99 -8.61 -12.45
CA LEU A 197 1.31 -9.99 -12.05
C LEU A 197 0.50 -10.95 -12.91
N LEU A 198 1.17 -11.60 -13.86
CA LEU A 198 0.59 -12.55 -14.80
C LEU A 198 0.77 -13.98 -14.27
N CYS A 199 -0.32 -14.73 -14.19
CA CYS A 199 -0.29 -16.15 -13.86
C CYS A 199 0.28 -16.95 -15.04
N ARG A 200 1.26 -17.84 -14.80
CA ARG A 200 1.85 -18.68 -15.88
C ARG A 200 0.92 -19.83 -16.28
N LEU A 201 -0.02 -20.21 -15.43
CA LEU A 201 -1.07 -21.16 -15.78
C LEU A 201 -2.23 -20.41 -16.42
N PHE A 202 -2.61 -20.86 -17.61
CA PHE A 202 -3.78 -20.37 -18.31
C PHE A 202 -4.98 -21.23 -17.89
N LEU A 203 -5.97 -20.63 -17.24
CA LEU A 203 -7.22 -21.26 -16.84
C LEU A 203 -8.37 -20.31 -17.20
N PHE A 204 -9.53 -20.88 -17.48
CA PHE A 204 -10.82 -20.28 -17.88
C PHE A 204 -11.43 -19.27 -16.87
N ILE A 205 -10.63 -18.48 -16.17
CA ILE A 205 -11.11 -17.56 -15.14
C ILE A 205 -10.53 -16.17 -15.37
N SER A 206 -11.26 -15.39 -16.15
CA SER A 206 -11.19 -13.94 -16.26
C SER A 206 -11.45 -13.29 -14.90
N LEU A 207 -10.39 -12.84 -14.24
CA LEU A 207 -10.47 -11.99 -13.06
C LEU A 207 -9.57 -10.77 -13.24
N LEU A 208 -10.07 -9.80 -14.01
CA LEU A 208 -9.48 -8.48 -14.08
C LEU A 208 -9.76 -7.73 -12.77
N TYR A 209 -8.74 -7.59 -11.93
CA TYR A 209 -8.81 -6.75 -10.75
C TYR A 209 -8.05 -5.45 -11.00
N PHE A 210 -8.78 -4.37 -11.29
CA PHE A 210 -8.23 -3.02 -11.22
C PHE A 210 -8.05 -2.63 -9.76
N LEU A 211 -6.81 -2.68 -9.28
CA LEU A 211 -6.50 -2.28 -7.91
C LEU A 211 -5.75 -0.97 -7.92
N ASN A 212 -6.46 0.09 -7.54
CA ASN A 212 -5.87 1.37 -7.17
C ASN A 212 -4.96 1.17 -5.95
N THR A 213 -3.69 0.88 -6.20
CA THR A 213 -2.67 0.84 -5.16
C THR A 213 -2.25 2.24 -4.78
N ILE A 214 -2.17 2.43 -3.46
CA ILE A 214 -1.69 3.63 -2.81
C ILE A 214 -0.18 3.67 -3.01
N SER A 215 0.30 4.59 -3.84
CA SER A 215 1.69 5.02 -3.79
C SER A 215 1.77 6.28 -2.92
N PHE A 216 2.76 6.27 -2.02
CA PHE A 216 3.13 7.40 -1.17
C PHE A 216 3.82 8.47 -2.01
#